data_AF-A0A956VZM0-F1
#
_entry.id   AF-A0A956VZM0-F1
#
_cell.length_a   1.000
_cell.length_b   1.000
_cell.length_c   1.000
_cell.angle_alpha   90.00
_cell.angle_beta   90.00
_cell.angle_gamma   90.00
#
_symmetry.space_group_name_H-M   'P 1'
#
loop_
_entity.id
_entity.type
_entity.pdbx_description
1 polymer ?
#
loop_
_entity_poly.entity_id
_entity_poly.type
_entity_poly.pdbx_seq_one_letter_code
_entity_poly.pdbx_strand_id
1 'polypeptide(L)'
;MSLIEPAEIEVDEPEYYDWQTLLADLNALLRLKTTPIGMKLFEAVEEMEAIPRIRRPEAIHTTDQIVAQAARLGWTVGITSDDLVGAQCGAVIGLHPQDDKWLSGKNMAGVWFETIEESARHQAAMDVVPFGTYTAMAVSPLASGRLDPPD
;
A
#
# COMPACT_ATOMS: atom_id res chain seq x y z
N MET A 1 -15.50 20.14 -25.29
CA MET A 1 -14.23 19.92 -24.58
C MET A 1 -13.99 18.42 -24.67
N SER A 2 -13.05 17.98 -25.50
CA SER A 2 -12.73 16.55 -25.63
C SER A 2 -12.09 16.12 -24.32
N LEU A 3 -12.70 15.18 -23.63
CA LEU A 3 -12.05 14.50 -22.51
C LEU A 3 -11.08 13.49 -23.14
N ILE A 4 -9.82 13.54 -22.75
CA ILE A 4 -8.85 12.50 -23.13
C ILE A 4 -9.25 11.26 -22.33
N GLU A 5 -9.49 10.13 -23.01
CA GLU A 5 -9.75 8.89 -22.29
C GLU A 5 -8.43 8.39 -21.66
N PRO A 6 -8.42 7.91 -20.40
CA PRO A 6 -7.19 7.45 -19.76
C PRO A 6 -6.43 6.37 -20.57
N ALA A 7 -7.16 5.55 -21.35
CA ALA A 7 -6.61 4.54 -22.23
C ALA A 7 -5.86 5.11 -23.45
N GLU A 8 -6.05 6.38 -23.78
CA GLU A 8 -5.35 7.08 -24.86
C GLU A 8 -4.04 7.73 -24.39
N ILE A 9 -3.75 7.69 -23.08
CA ILE A 9 -2.49 8.18 -22.52
C ILE A 9 -1.47 7.05 -22.62
N GLU A 10 -0.63 7.07 -23.65
CA GLU A 10 0.58 6.24 -23.68
C GLU A 10 1.52 6.68 -22.56
N VAL A 11 1.64 5.85 -21.53
CA VAL A 11 2.63 5.99 -20.47
C VAL A 11 3.76 5.02 -20.77
N ASP A 12 4.89 5.56 -21.23
CA ASP A 12 6.14 4.79 -21.36
C ASP A 12 6.76 4.69 -19.96
N GLU A 13 6.70 3.50 -19.35
CA GLU A 13 7.31 3.26 -18.03
C GLU A 13 8.80 2.97 -18.19
N PRO A 14 9.70 3.85 -17.71
CA PRO A 14 11.13 3.60 -17.79
C PRO A 14 11.53 2.43 -16.89
N GLU A 15 12.55 1.66 -17.32
CA GLU A 15 13.14 0.57 -16.52
C GLU A 15 13.71 1.06 -15.17
N TYR A 16 14.03 2.36 -15.07
CA TYR A 16 14.57 2.99 -13.87
C TYR A 16 14.04 4.41 -13.71
N TYR A 17 13.59 4.72 -12.50
CA TYR A 17 13.17 6.06 -12.11
C TYR A 17 14.25 6.74 -11.29
N ASP A 18 14.66 7.94 -11.70
CA ASP A 18 15.41 8.84 -10.81
C ASP A 18 14.45 9.50 -9.81
N TRP A 19 14.19 8.77 -8.71
CA TRP A 19 13.31 9.22 -7.64
C TRP A 19 13.76 10.55 -7.02
N GLN A 20 15.05 10.85 -6.99
CA GLN A 20 15.51 12.11 -6.40
C GLN A 20 15.08 13.31 -7.25
N THR A 21 15.30 13.22 -8.56
CA THR A 21 14.91 14.26 -9.51
C THR A 21 13.38 14.40 -9.56
N LEU A 22 12.64 13.28 -9.65
CA LEU A 22 11.17 13.30 -9.67
C LEU A 22 10.58 13.93 -8.40
N LEU A 23 11.13 13.62 -7.22
CA LEU A 23 10.68 14.23 -5.97
C LEU A 23 11.01 15.72 -5.90
N ALA A 24 12.18 16.14 -6.41
CA ALA A 24 12.55 17.54 -6.48
C ALA A 24 11.56 18.33 -7.35
N ASP A 25 11.26 17.79 -8.54
CA ASP A 25 10.31 18.40 -9.49
C ASP A 25 8.90 18.44 -8.91
N LEU A 26 8.42 17.33 -8.35
CA LEU A 26 7.09 17.23 -7.74
C LEU A 26 6.89 18.29 -6.64
N ASN A 27 7.89 18.47 -5.78
CA ASN A 27 7.83 19.47 -4.71
C ASN A 27 7.96 20.90 -5.23
N ALA A 28 8.79 21.14 -6.25
CA ALA A 28 8.95 22.46 -6.87
C ALA A 28 7.65 22.92 -7.56
N LEU A 29 6.97 21.99 -8.23
CA LEU A 29 5.76 22.26 -9.02
C LEU A 29 4.50 22.31 -8.16
N LEU A 30 4.30 21.34 -7.26
CA LEU A 30 3.03 21.16 -6.53
C LEU A 30 3.07 21.64 -5.08
N ARG A 31 4.26 21.85 -4.49
CA ARG A 31 4.44 22.24 -3.09
C ARG A 31 3.65 21.34 -2.13
N LEU A 32 3.91 20.04 -2.19
CA LEU A 32 3.19 19.05 -1.40
C LEU A 32 3.36 19.28 0.10
N LYS A 33 2.26 19.19 0.84
CA LYS A 33 2.28 19.27 2.31
C LYS A 33 2.74 17.97 2.96
N THR A 34 2.51 16.85 2.30
CA THR A 34 2.77 15.51 2.82
C THR A 34 3.96 14.90 2.10
N THR A 35 4.82 14.22 2.85
CA THR A 35 6.01 13.54 2.32
C THR A 35 5.58 12.43 1.36
N PRO A 36 6.07 12.44 0.10
CA PRO A 36 5.89 11.31 -0.80
C PRO A 36 6.57 10.05 -0.25
N ILE A 37 5.88 8.92 -0.34
CA ILE A 37 6.33 7.63 0.20
C ILE A 37 6.32 6.57 -0.89
N GLY A 38 7.14 5.54 -0.70
CA GLY A 38 7.14 4.32 -1.50
C GLY A 38 6.71 3.15 -0.61
N MET A 39 6.15 2.13 -1.24
CA MET A 39 5.82 0.86 -0.61
C MET A 39 6.57 -0.26 -1.33
N LYS A 40 6.74 -1.39 -0.68
CA LYS A 40 7.31 -2.59 -1.28
C LYS A 40 6.82 -3.83 -0.57
N LEU A 41 6.46 -4.86 -1.33
CA LEU A 41 6.13 -6.20 -0.84
C LEU A 41 7.36 -7.11 -0.88
N PHE A 42 7.42 -8.05 0.07
CA PHE A 42 8.55 -8.96 0.26
C PHE A 42 8.05 -10.40 0.39
N GLU A 43 8.74 -11.31 -0.29
CA GLU A 43 8.48 -12.76 -0.21
C GLU A 43 8.97 -13.35 1.12
N ALA A 44 9.99 -12.73 1.74
CA ALA A 44 10.50 -13.12 3.05
C ALA A 44 10.51 -11.94 4.04
N VAL A 45 10.14 -12.22 5.28
CA VAL A 45 10.12 -11.22 6.36
C VAL A 45 11.54 -10.70 6.64
N GLU A 46 12.54 -11.58 6.56
CA GLU A 46 13.94 -11.28 6.81
C GLU A 46 14.51 -10.26 5.82
N GLU A 47 14.09 -10.32 4.55
CA GLU A 47 14.49 -9.35 3.53
C GLU A 47 13.94 -7.96 3.82
N MET A 48 12.68 -7.90 4.26
CA MET A 48 12.07 -6.65 4.72
C MET A 48 12.81 -6.12 5.96
N GLU A 49 13.12 -6.98 6.93
CA GLU A 49 13.80 -6.60 8.17
C GLU A 49 15.26 -6.16 7.97
N ALA A 50 15.89 -6.56 6.86
CA ALA A 50 17.22 -6.10 6.47
C ALA A 50 17.25 -4.62 6.05
N ILE A 51 16.09 -3.98 5.80
CA ILE A 51 16.04 -2.57 5.40
C ILE A 51 16.62 -1.67 6.50
N PRO A 52 17.56 -0.77 6.17
CA PRO A 52 18.15 0.14 7.15
C PRO A 52 17.11 0.98 7.89
N ARG A 53 17.17 0.95 9.23
CA ARG A 53 16.29 1.71 10.14
C ARG A 53 14.80 1.32 10.05
N ILE A 54 14.49 0.11 9.60
CA ILE A 54 13.12 -0.39 9.64
C ILE A 54 12.63 -0.53 11.08
N ARG A 55 11.36 -0.19 11.28
CA ARG A 55 10.64 -0.36 12.54
C ARG A 55 9.56 -1.42 12.35
N ARG A 56 9.40 -2.27 13.35
CA ARG A 56 8.24 -3.15 13.48
C ARG A 56 7.25 -2.53 14.46
N PRO A 57 5.93 -2.58 14.19
CA PRO A 57 4.93 -2.18 15.17
C PRO A 57 5.02 -2.96 16.48
N GLU A 58 4.74 -2.27 17.59
CA GLU A 58 4.56 -2.91 18.91
C GLU A 58 3.07 -3.16 19.22
N ALA A 59 2.18 -2.67 18.36
CA ALA A 59 0.73 -2.79 18.49
C ALA A 59 0.10 -3.05 17.12
N ILE A 60 -1.14 -3.54 17.14
CA ILE A 60 -1.92 -3.80 15.93
C ILE A 60 -2.39 -2.46 15.32
N HIS A 61 -2.19 -2.28 14.02
CA HIS A 61 -2.54 -1.08 13.28
C HIS A 61 -3.43 -1.39 12.06
N THR A 62 -4.12 -0.39 11.54
CA THR A 62 -4.65 -0.47 10.17
C THR A 62 -3.54 -0.19 9.17
N THR A 63 -3.65 -0.68 7.94
CA THR A 63 -2.63 -0.45 6.90
C THR A 63 -2.45 1.04 6.60
N ASP A 64 -3.53 1.82 6.63
CA ASP A 64 -3.47 3.28 6.45
C ASP A 64 -2.72 4.00 7.58
N GLN A 65 -2.76 3.48 8.82
CA GLN A 65 -1.95 4.02 9.91
C GLN A 65 -0.46 3.78 9.67
N ILE A 66 -0.08 2.62 9.12
CA ILE A 66 1.31 2.31 8.76
C ILE A 66 1.82 3.26 7.68
N VAL A 67 1.02 3.45 6.62
CA VAL A 67 1.27 4.45 5.56
C VAL A 67 1.43 5.86 6.14
N ALA A 68 0.56 6.25 7.09
CA ALA A 68 0.61 7.55 7.72
C ALA A 68 1.87 7.77 8.57
N GLN A 69 2.43 6.73 9.20
CA GLN A 69 3.69 6.84 9.95
C GLN A 69 4.85 7.21 9.02
N ALA A 70 4.94 6.65 7.83
CA ALA A 70 5.93 7.07 6.85
C ALA A 70 5.67 8.50 6.35
N ALA A 71 4.43 8.79 5.95
CA ALA A 71 4.06 10.07 5.34
C ALA A 71 4.16 11.27 6.30
N ARG A 72 3.94 11.05 7.60
CA ARG A 72 3.86 12.12 8.62
C ARG A 72 5.03 12.13 9.60
N LEU A 73 5.57 10.96 9.97
CA LEU A 73 6.64 10.84 10.95
C LEU A 73 8.01 10.58 10.29
N GLY A 74 8.04 10.34 8.99
CA GLY A 74 9.28 10.07 8.24
C GLY A 74 9.89 8.71 8.56
N TRP A 75 9.09 7.77 9.06
CA TRP A 75 9.56 6.45 9.47
C TRP A 75 9.60 5.48 8.30
N THR A 76 10.54 4.54 8.38
CA THR A 76 10.49 3.31 7.59
C THR A 76 9.88 2.25 8.48
N VAL A 77 8.76 1.68 8.05
CA VAL A 77 7.96 0.73 8.84
C VAL A 77 7.74 -0.54 8.03
N GLY A 78 8.02 -1.68 8.65
CA GLY A 78 7.81 -3.00 8.09
C GLY A 78 6.70 -3.73 8.83
N ILE A 79 5.83 -4.41 8.09
CA ILE A 79 4.69 -5.13 8.63
C ILE A 79 4.51 -6.51 7.99
N THR A 80 3.85 -7.36 8.73
CA THR A 80 3.28 -8.65 8.32
C THR A 80 1.78 -8.63 8.60
N SER A 81 1.05 -9.69 8.23
CA SER A 81 -0.38 -9.77 8.57
C SER A 81 -0.64 -9.74 10.07
N ASP A 82 0.31 -10.16 10.91
CA ASP A 82 0.17 -10.17 12.37
C ASP A 82 0.16 -8.76 12.98
N ASP A 83 0.62 -7.76 12.25
CA ASP A 83 0.64 -6.37 12.69
C ASP A 83 -0.67 -5.63 12.36
N LEU A 84 -1.62 -6.28 11.67
CA LEU A 84 -2.75 -5.63 11.01
C LEU A 84 -4.12 -5.93 11.64
N VAL A 85 -4.97 -4.90 11.69
CA VAL A 85 -6.37 -5.04 12.15
C VAL A 85 -7.20 -5.76 11.10
N GLY A 86 -7.57 -7.01 11.42
CA GLY A 86 -8.56 -7.78 10.67
C GLY A 86 -8.13 -8.13 9.25
N ALA A 87 -8.96 -8.95 8.58
CA ALA A 87 -8.63 -9.47 7.25
C ALA A 87 -8.54 -8.36 6.18
N GLN A 88 -9.34 -7.29 6.29
CA GLN A 88 -9.38 -6.23 5.26
C GLN A 88 -8.01 -5.56 5.05
N CYS A 89 -7.30 -5.25 6.14
CA CYS A 89 -6.04 -4.53 6.08
C CYS A 89 -4.94 -5.36 5.39
N GLY A 90 -4.92 -6.68 5.61
CA GLY A 90 -3.95 -7.58 4.98
C GLY A 90 -4.36 -8.06 3.59
N ALA A 91 -5.66 -8.27 3.35
CA ALA A 91 -6.15 -8.88 2.12
C ALA A 91 -5.98 -7.96 0.90
N VAL A 92 -6.17 -6.65 1.05
CA VAL A 92 -6.00 -5.72 -0.09
C VAL A 92 -4.55 -5.73 -0.62
N ILE A 93 -3.57 -5.88 0.28
CA ILE A 93 -2.13 -5.89 -0.04
C ILE A 93 -1.53 -7.31 -0.12
N GLY A 94 -2.36 -8.34 -0.21
CA GLY A 94 -1.90 -9.72 -0.44
C GLY A 94 -1.21 -10.40 0.74
N LEU A 95 -1.27 -9.83 1.95
CA LEU A 95 -0.73 -10.43 3.18
C LEU A 95 -1.72 -11.36 3.91
N HIS A 96 -3.01 -11.32 3.52
CA HIS A 96 -4.04 -12.23 4.02
C HIS A 96 -4.85 -12.79 2.83
N PRO A 97 -5.32 -14.06 2.88
CA PRO A 97 -6.16 -14.62 1.82
C PRO A 97 -7.44 -13.80 1.56
N GLN A 98 -7.80 -13.63 0.29
CA GLN A 98 -9.13 -13.17 -0.13
C GLN A 98 -10.12 -14.35 -0.12
N ASP A 99 -10.30 -14.98 1.05
CA ASP A 99 -11.12 -16.18 1.22
C ASP A 99 -12.64 -15.92 1.11
N ASP A 100 -13.44 -16.99 1.10
CA ASP A 100 -14.91 -16.90 1.02
C ASP A 100 -15.51 -16.02 2.13
N LYS A 101 -14.86 -15.97 3.30
CA LYS A 101 -15.31 -15.14 4.42
C LYS A 101 -15.08 -13.67 4.11
N TRP A 102 -13.92 -13.30 3.58
CA TRP A 102 -13.62 -11.94 3.15
C TRP A 102 -14.53 -11.51 2.00
N LEU A 103 -14.65 -12.35 0.96
CA LEU A 103 -15.51 -12.13 -0.21
C LEU A 103 -17.00 -12.02 0.15
N SER A 104 -17.44 -12.63 1.26
CA SER A 104 -18.85 -12.55 1.69
C SER A 104 -19.33 -11.13 2.04
N GLY A 105 -18.41 -10.16 2.23
CA GLY A 105 -18.76 -8.79 2.60
C GLY A 105 -19.31 -8.62 4.02
N LYS A 106 -19.48 -9.71 4.79
CA LYS A 106 -20.09 -9.66 6.13
C LYS A 106 -19.44 -8.66 7.09
N ASN A 107 -18.11 -8.50 7.00
CA ASN A 107 -17.37 -7.60 7.90
C ASN A 107 -17.60 -6.10 7.61
N MET A 108 -18.10 -5.74 6.42
CA MET A 108 -18.32 -4.33 6.05
C MET A 108 -19.81 -3.97 5.89
N ALA A 109 -20.71 -4.96 5.87
CA ALA A 109 -22.15 -4.74 5.85
C ALA A 109 -22.63 -4.17 7.19
N GLY A 110 -23.47 -3.13 7.14
CA GLY A 110 -23.91 -2.32 8.28
C GLY A 110 -22.84 -1.40 8.86
N VAL A 111 -21.61 -1.40 8.31
CA VAL A 111 -20.51 -0.52 8.76
C VAL A 111 -20.18 0.51 7.68
N TRP A 112 -19.83 0.04 6.47
CA TRP A 112 -19.55 0.89 5.31
C TRP A 112 -20.59 0.76 4.21
N PHE A 113 -21.25 -0.40 4.10
CA PHE A 113 -22.30 -0.65 3.13
C PHE A 113 -23.60 -1.00 3.84
N GLU A 114 -24.73 -0.52 3.34
CA GLU A 114 -26.03 -0.79 3.97
C GLU A 114 -26.36 -2.30 3.92
N THR A 115 -26.08 -2.95 2.79
CA THR A 115 -26.44 -4.35 2.55
C THR A 115 -25.22 -5.27 2.42
N ILE A 116 -25.42 -6.55 2.73
CA ILE A 116 -24.39 -7.60 2.53
C ILE A 116 -24.05 -7.80 1.05
N GLU A 117 -25.04 -7.66 0.16
CA GLU A 117 -24.87 -7.82 -1.28
C GLU A 117 -23.93 -6.75 -1.86
N GLU A 118 -24.14 -5.48 -1.49
CA GLU A 118 -23.28 -4.38 -1.94
C GLU A 118 -21.88 -4.48 -1.38
N SER A 119 -21.77 -4.92 -0.12
CA SER A 119 -20.49 -5.19 0.52
C SER A 119 -19.71 -6.30 -0.19
N ALA A 120 -20.36 -7.43 -0.50
CA ALA A 120 -19.74 -8.53 -1.24
C ALA A 120 -19.33 -8.10 -2.65
N ARG A 121 -20.17 -7.31 -3.33
CA ARG A 121 -19.84 -6.73 -4.64
C ARG A 121 -18.62 -5.81 -4.58
N HIS A 122 -18.49 -5.02 -3.51
CA HIS A 122 -17.30 -4.20 -3.29
C HIS A 122 -16.06 -5.07 -3.13
N GLN A 123 -16.10 -6.11 -2.28
CA GLN A 123 -14.99 -7.03 -2.07
C GLN A 123 -14.55 -7.69 -3.39
N ALA A 124 -15.50 -8.13 -4.20
CA ALA A 124 -15.23 -8.76 -5.49
C ALA A 124 -14.71 -7.80 -6.58
N ALA A 125 -14.95 -6.49 -6.45
CA ALA A 125 -14.57 -5.49 -7.43
C ALA A 125 -13.25 -4.77 -7.11
N MET A 126 -12.64 -5.04 -5.95
CA MET A 126 -11.38 -4.40 -5.59
C MET A 126 -10.21 -4.99 -6.38
N ASP A 127 -9.34 -4.09 -6.85
CA ASP A 127 -7.99 -4.45 -7.26
C ASP A 127 -7.18 -4.80 -6.01
N VAL A 128 -6.70 -6.03 -5.96
CA VAL A 128 -5.96 -6.58 -4.82
C VAL A 128 -4.70 -7.27 -5.29
N VAL A 129 -3.70 -7.30 -4.43
CA VAL A 129 -2.54 -8.16 -4.65
C VAL A 129 -2.93 -9.61 -4.36
N PRO A 130 -2.72 -10.56 -5.30
CA PRO A 130 -3.02 -11.97 -5.06
C PRO A 130 -2.26 -12.51 -3.84
N PHE A 131 -2.98 -13.20 -2.97
CA PHE A 131 -2.36 -13.87 -1.83
C PHE A 131 -1.48 -15.06 -2.25
N GLY A 132 -0.36 -15.26 -1.56
CA GLY A 132 0.47 -16.47 -1.68
C GLY A 132 1.93 -16.23 -2.06
N THR A 133 2.27 -15.04 -2.58
CA THR A 133 3.65 -14.67 -2.94
C THR A 133 4.35 -13.92 -1.80
N TYR A 134 3.69 -12.93 -1.21
CA TYR A 134 4.32 -12.01 -0.27
C TYR A 134 3.90 -12.30 1.17
N THR A 135 4.85 -12.14 2.10
CA THR A 135 4.62 -12.32 3.54
C THR A 135 4.79 -11.03 4.33
N ALA A 136 5.36 -10.00 3.73
CA ALA A 136 5.62 -8.73 4.40
C ALA A 136 5.51 -7.53 3.44
N MET A 137 5.34 -6.33 4.02
CA MET A 137 5.35 -5.06 3.31
C MET A 137 6.17 -4.04 4.09
N ALA A 138 6.96 -3.22 3.40
CA ALA A 138 7.56 -2.03 3.98
C ALA A 138 7.02 -0.75 3.33
N VAL A 139 6.97 0.31 4.12
CA VAL A 139 6.67 1.67 3.65
C VAL A 139 7.75 2.63 4.15
N SER A 140 8.16 3.57 3.30
CA SER A 140 9.24 4.51 3.61
C SER A 140 9.09 5.83 2.84
N PRO A 141 9.55 6.99 3.36
CA PRO A 141 9.71 8.19 2.54
C PRO A 141 10.56 7.91 1.29
N LEU A 142 10.08 8.29 0.09
CA LEU A 142 10.83 8.05 -1.16
C LEU A 142 12.21 8.72 -1.11
N ALA A 143 12.29 9.92 -0.55
CA ALA A 143 13.54 10.67 -0.41
C ALA A 143 14.61 9.98 0.45
N SER A 144 14.22 8.93 1.20
CA SER A 144 15.18 8.14 1.98
C SER A 144 15.99 7.15 1.14
N GLY A 145 15.51 6.78 -0.05
CA GLY A 145 16.15 5.79 -0.91
C GLY A 145 16.27 4.39 -0.30
N ARG A 146 15.45 4.06 0.71
CA ARG A 146 15.54 2.77 1.43
C ARG A 146 14.78 1.63 0.76
N LEU A 147 13.82 1.96 -0.10
CA LEU A 147 13.10 1.01 -0.94
C LEU A 147 13.55 1.30 -2.36
N ASP A 148 14.30 0.38 -2.96
CA ASP A 148 14.91 0.56 -4.28
C ASP A 148 14.92 -0.77 -5.06
N PRO A 149 14.14 -0.89 -6.16
CA PRO A 149 13.02 -0.01 -6.50
C PRO A 149 11.88 -0.18 -5.48
N PRO A 150 11.05 0.86 -5.24
CA PRO A 150 9.71 0.67 -4.66
C PRO A 150 8.78 0.01 -5.69
N ASP A 151 7.68 -0.58 -5.21
CA ASP A 151 6.61 -1.15 -6.04
C ASP A 151 5.55 -0.09 -6.42
#